data_AF-A0A5N5MJ59-F1
#
_entry.id   AF-A0A5N5MJ59-F1
#
_cell.length_a   1.000
_cell.length_b   1.000
_cell.length_c   1.000
_cell.angle_alpha   90.00
_cell.angle_beta   90.00
_cell.angle_gamma   90.00
#
_symmetry.space_group_name_H-M   'P 1'
#
loop_
_entity.id
_entity.type
_entity.pdbx_description
1 polymer ?
#
loop_
_entity_poly.entity_id
_entity_poly.type
_entity_poly.pdbx_seq_one_letter_code
_entity_poly.pdbx_strand_id
1 'polypeptide(L)'
;MTTPVTAGLLRLSIRRRVPALAAALPGGGVGAHSDSGATSSAARNFTLTHSPKAVKSVNHPATRTTVRPISTSPRVTQLTQSRLLTTLKQHRIPQLISSDTGTYKMSSSAPTNVLHLRAETKPLEHRSALTPSTTKALIEAGYTVNVERDEQRIFDDEEFEAVGAKLVPTGSWIDAPKEHIIVGLKELEEKDFVLKHTHVQFAHCFKGQHGWEKVLSRYSRGGGTLLDLEFLEKNGRRVAAFGYWAGFAGAALAIENWSHQLNHPGQPFPSVESYPNEDAVVTNVKKSFATGKERAGREPRVIVIGALGRCGKGAVDMCVKAGIPESNILKWDMAETAPGGPFKEVVESDIFINCIYLSSKIAPFVTIDTLKNPERKLSVICDVSADSTNPLTPVPVYDITTTFKDPTVAVKGVEPPVSVISIDHLPSLLPREASDTFSNDLLPFLLTLKDWRSDPVWAGAEKLYKEKVATLPAEYAS
;
A
#
# COMPACT_ATOMS: atom_id res chain seq x y z
N MET A 1 36.98 34.23 35.18
CA MET A 1 37.99 34.32 36.27
C MET A 1 37.75 33.17 37.23
N THR A 2 38.85 32.52 37.63
CA THR A 2 39.06 31.72 38.86
C THR A 2 38.22 30.46 39.13
N THR A 3 38.84 29.35 38.70
CA THR A 3 39.23 28.15 39.47
C THR A 3 38.27 27.00 39.83
N PRO A 4 38.81 25.75 39.89
CA PRO A 4 38.09 24.48 39.87
C PRO A 4 38.17 23.70 41.21
N VAL A 5 37.46 22.57 41.33
CA VAL A 5 37.79 21.50 42.30
C VAL A 5 37.64 20.12 41.65
N THR A 6 38.67 19.31 41.89
CA THR A 6 39.01 18.00 41.35
C THR A 6 38.54 16.85 42.26
N ALA A 7 38.47 15.63 41.68
CA ALA A 7 38.64 14.28 42.26
C ALA A 7 37.43 13.36 41.94
N GLY A 8 37.57 12.10 41.51
CA GLY A 8 38.72 11.24 41.32
C GLY A 8 38.25 9.83 40.89
N LEU A 9 39.10 9.18 40.08
CA LEU A 9 39.26 7.75 39.77
C LEU A 9 38.08 6.74 39.97
N LEU A 10 37.80 5.95 38.93
CA LEU A 10 38.26 4.56 38.87
C LEU A 10 38.30 4.03 37.41
N ARG A 11 39.51 3.63 36.96
CA ARG A 11 39.74 2.87 35.72
C ARG A 11 39.59 1.38 36.02
N LEU A 12 38.83 0.64 35.22
CA LEU A 12 38.94 -0.81 35.13
C LEU A 12 39.49 -1.19 33.75
N SER A 13 40.75 -1.64 33.74
CA SER A 13 41.46 -2.18 32.58
C SER A 13 41.28 -3.70 32.58
N ILE A 14 40.59 -4.25 31.58
CA ILE A 14 40.61 -5.69 31.29
C ILE A 14 41.47 -5.90 30.05
N ARG A 15 42.72 -6.32 30.28
CA ARG A 15 43.57 -6.97 29.28
C ARG A 15 43.09 -8.42 29.12
N ARG A 16 42.79 -8.86 27.91
CA ARG A 16 42.77 -10.30 27.57
C ARG A 16 43.79 -10.59 26.48
N ARG A 17 44.54 -11.67 26.74
CA ARG A 17 45.73 -12.12 26.04
C ARG A 17 45.37 -12.81 24.73
N VAL A 18 46.23 -12.56 23.74
CA VAL A 18 46.44 -13.35 22.52
C VAL A 18 47.17 -14.65 22.88
N PRO A 19 46.91 -15.77 22.18
CA PRO A 19 47.95 -16.73 21.86
C PRO A 19 48.19 -16.79 20.35
N ALA A 20 49.46 -16.63 19.98
CA ALA A 20 49.98 -16.95 18.67
C ALA A 20 50.21 -18.47 18.56
N LEU A 21 49.94 -19.04 17.39
CA LEU A 21 50.55 -20.29 16.95
C LEU A 21 50.98 -20.13 15.49
N ALA A 22 52.20 -20.58 15.21
CA ALA A 22 52.92 -20.42 13.95
C ALA A 22 52.93 -21.70 13.11
N ALA A 23 53.22 -21.50 11.82
CA ALA A 23 53.84 -22.41 10.84
C ALA A 23 52.99 -23.55 10.21
N ALA A 24 52.75 -23.50 8.89
CA ALA A 24 53.65 -24.07 7.88
C ALA A 24 53.08 -23.91 6.44
N LEU A 25 53.92 -23.43 5.52
CA LEU A 25 53.82 -23.62 4.05
C LEU A 25 54.56 -24.93 3.68
N PRO A 26 54.31 -25.55 2.51
CA PRO A 26 54.95 -25.16 1.23
C PRO A 26 53.90 -25.10 0.09
N GLY A 27 54.07 -24.47 -1.07
CA GLY A 27 55.25 -24.01 -1.78
C GLY A 27 55.07 -24.36 -3.27
N GLY A 28 54.76 -23.35 -4.10
CA GLY A 28 55.27 -23.14 -5.47
C GLY A 28 54.80 -24.01 -6.64
N GLY A 29 54.53 -23.35 -7.79
CA GLY A 29 54.85 -23.97 -9.09
C GLY A 29 53.95 -23.69 -10.31
N VAL A 30 53.89 -22.44 -10.77
CA VAL A 30 54.03 -21.95 -12.17
C VAL A 30 53.64 -22.88 -13.36
N GLY A 31 52.85 -22.34 -14.30
CA GLY A 31 52.82 -22.81 -15.69
C GLY A 31 51.81 -22.06 -16.57
N ALA A 32 52.30 -21.34 -17.58
CA ALA A 32 51.59 -20.40 -18.45
C ALA A 32 51.22 -21.00 -19.84
N HIS A 33 50.55 -20.15 -20.66
CA HIS A 33 50.28 -20.25 -22.11
C HIS A 33 49.13 -21.20 -22.55
N SER A 34 48.31 -20.92 -23.56
CA SER A 34 48.19 -19.82 -24.53
C SER A 34 46.91 -20.03 -25.37
N ASP A 35 46.36 -18.92 -25.88
CA ASP A 35 45.78 -18.72 -27.21
C ASP A 35 44.50 -19.41 -27.71
N SER A 36 43.63 -18.50 -28.18
CA SER A 36 42.93 -18.47 -29.47
C SER A 36 41.61 -19.23 -29.64
N GLY A 37 40.68 -18.57 -30.36
CA GLY A 37 39.59 -19.27 -31.03
C GLY A 37 38.24 -18.56 -30.98
N ALA A 38 38.08 -17.50 -31.76
CA ALA A 38 36.77 -17.05 -32.21
C ALA A 38 36.09 -18.15 -33.05
N THR A 39 34.78 -18.31 -32.96
CA THR A 39 33.86 -18.43 -34.11
C THR A 39 32.40 -18.54 -33.67
N SER A 40 31.57 -17.81 -34.41
CA SER A 40 30.11 -17.86 -34.46
C SER A 40 29.57 -19.24 -34.84
N SER A 41 28.35 -19.58 -34.41
CA SER A 41 27.25 -19.80 -35.35
C SER A 41 25.89 -20.04 -34.67
N ALA A 42 24.87 -19.48 -35.34
CA ALA A 42 23.57 -20.08 -35.63
C ALA A 42 22.60 -20.41 -34.49
N ALA A 43 21.60 -19.54 -34.41
CA ALA A 43 20.23 -19.81 -33.99
C ALA A 43 19.67 -21.13 -34.54
N ARG A 44 18.92 -21.83 -33.69
CA ARG A 44 17.86 -22.75 -34.11
C ARG A 44 16.61 -22.50 -33.28
N ASN A 45 15.60 -21.97 -33.96
CA ASN A 45 14.22 -21.90 -33.51
C ASN A 45 13.69 -23.32 -33.29
N PHE A 46 13.12 -23.57 -32.11
CA PHE A 46 12.23 -24.70 -31.86
C PHE A 46 10.86 -24.16 -31.47
N THR A 47 9.94 -24.17 -32.43
CA THR A 47 8.52 -23.95 -32.23
C THR A 47 7.91 -25.27 -31.79
N LEU A 48 7.39 -25.35 -30.56
CA LEU A 48 6.55 -26.45 -30.10
C LEU A 48 5.13 -25.92 -29.88
N THR A 49 4.24 -26.29 -30.79
CA THR A 49 2.79 -26.18 -30.66
C THR A 49 2.28 -27.33 -29.79
N HIS A 50 1.56 -27.05 -28.71
CA HIS A 50 0.76 -28.05 -27.98
C HIS A 50 -0.66 -27.52 -27.77
N SER A 51 -1.62 -28.21 -28.38
CA SER A 51 -3.05 -28.10 -28.09
C SER A 51 -3.41 -28.89 -26.83
N PRO A 52 -4.37 -28.43 -26.00
CA PRO A 52 -4.69 -29.07 -24.74
C PRO A 52 -5.65 -30.26 -24.92
N LYS A 53 -5.34 -31.39 -24.30
CA LYS A 53 -6.29 -32.51 -24.11
C LYS A 53 -6.97 -32.37 -22.74
N ALA A 54 -8.30 -32.43 -22.78
CA ALA A 54 -9.21 -32.42 -21.65
C ALA A 54 -8.98 -33.59 -20.69
N VAL A 55 -9.05 -33.31 -19.38
CA VAL A 55 -9.08 -34.31 -18.30
C VAL A 55 -10.49 -34.40 -17.74
N LYS A 56 -11.05 -35.61 -17.74
CA LYS A 56 -12.35 -35.96 -17.19
C LYS A 56 -12.31 -35.98 -15.65
N SER A 57 -13.37 -35.45 -15.04
CA SER A 57 -13.65 -35.49 -13.62
C SER A 57 -13.98 -36.91 -13.15
N VAL A 58 -13.49 -37.28 -11.96
CA VAL A 58 -13.90 -38.49 -11.23
C VAL A 58 -14.37 -38.06 -9.85
N ASN A 59 -15.65 -38.26 -9.59
CA ASN A 59 -16.29 -38.06 -8.30
C ASN A 59 -15.95 -39.21 -7.34
N HIS A 60 -15.71 -38.87 -6.06
CA HIS A 60 -15.77 -39.81 -4.94
C HIS A 60 -16.83 -39.34 -3.93
N PRO A 61 -17.67 -40.26 -3.40
CA PRO A 61 -18.76 -39.88 -2.51
C PRO A 61 -18.26 -39.74 -1.06
N ALA A 62 -18.64 -38.63 -0.42
CA ALA A 62 -18.42 -38.43 1.00
C ALA A 62 -19.53 -39.09 1.84
N THR A 63 -19.10 -39.87 2.82
CA THR A 63 -19.90 -40.58 3.83
C THR A 63 -20.56 -39.61 4.82
N ARG A 64 -21.82 -39.90 5.12
CA ARG A 64 -22.71 -39.14 6.01
C ARG A 64 -22.59 -39.66 7.44
N THR A 65 -22.01 -38.89 8.34
CA THR A 65 -22.00 -39.18 9.79
C THR A 65 -23.03 -38.30 10.49
N THR A 66 -24.07 -38.93 11.02
CA THR A 66 -25.12 -38.33 11.84
C THR A 66 -24.63 -38.07 13.26
N VAL A 67 -24.73 -36.83 13.74
CA VAL A 67 -24.54 -36.47 15.16
C VAL A 67 -25.88 -35.98 15.71
N ARG A 68 -26.30 -36.58 16.84
CA ARG A 68 -27.53 -36.23 17.59
C ARG A 68 -27.34 -34.91 18.35
N PRO A 69 -28.38 -34.07 18.50
CA PRO A 69 -28.29 -32.86 19.32
C PRO A 69 -28.52 -33.17 20.81
N ILE A 70 -27.67 -32.61 21.66
CA ILE A 70 -27.82 -32.59 23.12
C ILE A 70 -28.65 -31.36 23.51
N SER A 71 -29.67 -31.61 24.33
CA SER A 71 -30.57 -30.65 24.95
C SER A 71 -29.86 -29.86 26.06
N THR A 72 -29.98 -28.54 26.05
CA THR A 72 -29.80 -27.69 27.24
C THR A 72 -30.88 -26.62 27.30
N SER A 73 -31.55 -26.57 28.46
CA SER A 73 -32.65 -25.68 28.82
C SER A 73 -32.16 -24.26 29.15
N PRO A 74 -32.94 -23.19 28.90
CA PRO A 74 -32.63 -21.85 29.37
C PRO A 74 -33.23 -21.60 30.76
N ARG A 75 -32.44 -21.09 31.71
CA ARG A 75 -32.95 -20.46 32.94
C ARG A 75 -33.01 -18.95 32.73
N VAL A 76 -34.24 -18.45 32.77
CA VAL A 76 -34.65 -17.06 32.86
C VAL A 76 -34.43 -16.57 34.29
N THR A 77 -33.81 -15.40 34.45
CA THR A 77 -33.89 -14.63 35.70
C THR A 77 -34.50 -13.28 35.38
N GLN A 78 -35.71 -13.08 35.89
CA GLN A 78 -36.44 -11.82 35.89
C GLN A 78 -35.75 -10.82 36.82
N LEU A 79 -35.62 -9.57 36.38
CA LEU A 79 -35.53 -8.42 37.28
C LEU A 79 -36.50 -7.33 36.79
N THR A 80 -37.17 -6.78 37.78
CA THR A 80 -38.48 -6.12 37.78
C THR A 80 -38.45 -4.66 37.33
N GLN A 81 -39.53 -4.23 36.66
CA GLN A 81 -39.93 -2.83 36.48
C GLN A 81 -40.30 -2.17 37.82
N SER A 82 -39.97 -0.88 38.01
CA SER A 82 -40.85 0.11 38.67
C SER A 82 -40.19 1.50 38.84
N ARG A 83 -40.91 2.54 38.37
CA ARG A 83 -40.89 3.99 38.75
C ARG A 83 -39.73 4.84 38.19
N LEU A 84 -39.89 6.09 37.75
CA LEU A 84 -40.94 7.11 37.93
C LEU A 84 -40.88 8.14 36.78
N LEU A 85 -42.04 8.58 36.27
CA LEU A 85 -42.20 9.79 35.45
C LEU A 85 -42.04 11.07 36.30
N THR A 86 -41.96 12.22 35.62
CA THR A 86 -42.00 13.64 36.09
C THR A 86 -40.60 14.22 36.35
N THR A 87 -40.09 15.18 35.56
CA THR A 87 -40.49 16.60 35.64
C THR A 87 -39.97 17.39 34.42
N LEU A 88 -40.86 18.01 33.67
CA LEU A 88 -40.60 19.14 32.77
C LEU A 88 -40.77 20.42 33.60
N LYS A 89 -39.80 21.35 33.56
CA LYS A 89 -40.05 22.80 33.62
C LYS A 89 -38.82 23.64 33.29
N GLN A 90 -38.96 24.40 32.21
CA GLN A 90 -38.63 25.82 32.06
C GLN A 90 -37.18 26.28 32.27
N HIS A 91 -36.49 26.53 31.16
CA HIS A 91 -35.61 27.71 31.04
C HIS A 91 -35.98 28.49 29.77
N ARG A 92 -36.47 29.73 29.96
CA ARG A 92 -36.68 30.74 28.91
C ARG A 92 -35.36 31.49 28.69
N ILE A 93 -34.96 31.67 27.43
CA ILE A 93 -33.96 32.67 27.01
C ILE A 93 -34.65 33.55 25.94
N PRO A 94 -34.54 34.89 26.00
CA PRO A 94 -35.33 35.80 25.18
C PRO A 94 -34.85 35.88 23.72
N GLN A 95 -35.81 35.93 22.81
CA GLN A 95 -35.63 36.21 21.39
C GLN A 95 -35.23 37.68 21.18
N LEU A 96 -34.13 37.92 20.46
CA LEU A 96 -33.91 39.15 19.71
C LEU A 96 -34.23 38.87 18.24
N ILE A 97 -35.22 39.61 17.74
CA ILE A 97 -35.69 39.60 16.36
C ILE A 97 -34.71 40.44 15.54
N SER A 98 -34.14 39.84 14.50
CA SER A 98 -33.58 40.55 13.35
C SER A 98 -34.08 39.82 12.10
N SER A 99 -34.88 40.54 11.33
CA SER A 99 -35.52 40.11 10.09
C SER A 99 -34.54 40.28 8.94
N ASP A 100 -34.08 39.17 8.37
CA ASP A 100 -33.59 39.15 6.99
C ASP A 100 -33.96 37.82 6.34
N THR A 101 -35.12 37.81 5.68
CA THR A 101 -35.68 36.63 5.01
C THR A 101 -35.07 36.48 3.61
N GLY A 102 -33.81 36.05 3.57
CA GLY A 102 -33.25 35.37 2.42
C GLY A 102 -33.47 33.87 2.58
N THR A 103 -34.55 33.32 2.03
CA THR A 103 -34.78 31.87 2.03
C THR A 103 -33.74 31.19 1.14
N TYR A 104 -32.60 30.81 1.70
CA TYR A 104 -31.71 29.83 1.10
C TYR A 104 -32.42 28.47 1.20
N LYS A 105 -33.06 28.04 0.12
CA LYS A 105 -33.56 26.66 0.01
C LYS A 105 -32.33 25.74 0.06
N MET A 106 -32.06 25.17 1.24
CA MET A 106 -31.31 23.93 1.35
C MET A 106 -32.07 22.90 0.52
N SER A 107 -31.60 22.67 -0.71
CA SER A 107 -32.04 21.54 -1.53
C SER A 107 -31.59 20.27 -0.81
N SER A 108 -32.43 19.72 0.06
CA SER A 108 -32.25 18.35 0.52
C SER A 108 -32.55 17.44 -0.67
N SER A 109 -31.54 17.11 -1.46
CA SER A 109 -31.64 15.98 -2.39
C SER A 109 -32.03 14.77 -1.56
N ALA A 110 -33.09 14.05 -1.97
CA ALA A 110 -33.46 12.80 -1.32
C ALA A 110 -32.23 11.88 -1.20
N PRO A 111 -32.08 11.10 -0.12
CA PRO A 111 -30.93 10.23 0.07
C PRO A 111 -30.77 9.30 -1.15
N THR A 112 -29.58 9.33 -1.75
CA THR A 112 -29.24 8.41 -2.84
C THR A 112 -28.91 7.07 -2.25
N ASN A 113 -29.69 6.05 -2.61
CA ASN A 113 -29.42 4.67 -2.22
C ASN A 113 -28.65 3.89 -3.30
N VAL A 114 -28.21 4.55 -4.39
CA VAL A 114 -27.51 3.89 -5.50
C VAL A 114 -26.03 4.24 -5.53
N LEU A 115 -25.19 3.21 -5.39
CA LEU A 115 -23.74 3.30 -5.64
C LEU A 115 -23.43 2.68 -7.00
N HIS A 116 -22.52 3.32 -7.73
CA HIS A 116 -22.08 2.86 -9.04
C HIS A 116 -20.57 2.66 -9.01
N LEU A 117 -20.12 1.42 -8.88
CA LEU A 117 -18.71 1.06 -8.96
C LEU A 117 -18.27 1.13 -10.41
N ARG A 118 -17.46 2.14 -10.75
CA ARG A 118 -16.89 2.27 -12.10
C ARG A 118 -15.77 1.25 -12.31
N ALA A 119 -15.57 0.83 -13.56
CA ALA A 119 -14.37 0.10 -13.94
C ALA A 119 -13.15 1.01 -13.86
N GLU A 120 -12.00 0.45 -13.50
CA GLU A 120 -10.74 1.19 -13.58
C GLU A 120 -10.31 1.34 -15.04
N THR A 121 -9.53 2.37 -15.36
CA THR A 121 -8.92 2.52 -16.69
C THR A 121 -7.41 2.66 -16.64
N LYS A 122 -6.84 2.91 -15.44
CA LYS A 122 -5.40 2.97 -15.26
C LYS A 122 -4.81 1.58 -15.56
N PRO A 123 -3.85 1.46 -16.49
CA PRO A 123 -3.24 0.18 -16.81
C PRO A 123 -2.69 -0.50 -15.55
N LEU A 124 -2.93 -1.81 -15.43
CA LEU A 124 -2.48 -2.65 -14.32
C LEU A 124 -3.09 -2.30 -12.95
N GLU A 125 -4.17 -1.52 -12.92
CA GLU A 125 -4.95 -1.31 -11.70
C GLU A 125 -6.00 -2.41 -11.56
N HIS A 126 -5.57 -3.56 -11.05
CA HIS A 126 -6.43 -4.72 -10.82
C HIS A 126 -7.27 -4.63 -9.53
N ARG A 127 -7.02 -3.61 -8.68
CA ARG A 127 -7.75 -3.43 -7.41
C ARG A 127 -9.15 -2.86 -7.64
N SER A 128 -9.99 -2.96 -6.62
CA SER A 128 -11.34 -2.41 -6.62
C SER A 128 -11.65 -1.69 -5.29
N ALA A 129 -12.41 -0.59 -5.37
CA ALA A 129 -12.84 0.16 -4.19
C ALA A 129 -13.92 -0.58 -3.38
N LEU A 130 -14.78 -1.35 -4.06
CA LEU A 130 -15.72 -2.30 -3.45
C LEU A 130 -15.30 -3.73 -3.80
N THR A 131 -15.50 -4.67 -2.90
CA THR A 131 -15.29 -6.10 -3.18
C THR A 131 -16.62 -6.83 -3.07
N PRO A 132 -16.73 -8.09 -3.54
CA PRO A 132 -17.97 -8.85 -3.38
C PRO A 132 -18.47 -8.88 -1.94
N SER A 133 -17.55 -8.97 -0.97
CA SER A 133 -17.90 -8.98 0.46
C SER A 133 -18.52 -7.66 0.94
N THR A 134 -17.93 -6.51 0.59
CA THR A 134 -18.43 -5.19 1.01
C THR A 134 -19.65 -4.75 0.21
N THR A 135 -19.73 -5.13 -1.07
CA THR A 135 -20.93 -4.96 -1.90
C THR A 135 -22.12 -5.70 -1.30
N LYS A 136 -21.93 -6.95 -0.84
CA LYS A 136 -22.98 -7.70 -0.14
C LYS A 136 -23.49 -6.93 1.08
N ALA A 137 -22.59 -6.45 1.92
CA ALA A 137 -22.94 -5.71 3.14
C ALA A 137 -23.71 -4.41 2.83
N LEU A 138 -23.36 -3.72 1.73
CA LEU A 138 -24.07 -2.54 1.27
C LEU A 138 -25.48 -2.88 0.78
N ILE A 139 -25.64 -3.95 0.01
CA ILE A 139 -26.96 -4.41 -0.45
C ILE A 139 -27.86 -4.79 0.73
N GLU A 140 -27.32 -5.51 1.72
CA GLU A 140 -28.03 -5.85 2.97
C GLU A 140 -28.43 -4.61 3.77
N ALA A 141 -27.67 -3.51 3.66
CA ALA A 141 -27.98 -2.22 4.27
C ALA A 141 -28.97 -1.36 3.47
N GLY A 142 -29.51 -1.89 2.36
CA GLY A 142 -30.54 -1.26 1.53
C GLY A 142 -30.01 -0.40 0.39
N TYR A 143 -28.73 -0.53 0.01
CA TYR A 143 -28.20 0.10 -1.19
C TYR A 143 -28.53 -0.73 -2.44
N THR A 144 -28.77 -0.06 -3.55
CA THR A 144 -28.61 -0.63 -4.89
C THR A 144 -27.17 -0.43 -5.30
N VAL A 145 -26.45 -1.50 -5.67
CA VAL A 145 -25.07 -1.40 -6.13
C VAL A 145 -25.00 -1.82 -7.60
N ASN A 146 -24.70 -0.85 -8.47
CA ASN A 146 -24.33 -1.13 -9.86
C ASN A 146 -22.82 -1.36 -9.92
N VAL A 147 -22.41 -2.37 -10.67
CA VAL A 147 -21.00 -2.70 -10.88
C VAL A 147 -20.74 -2.72 -12.38
N GLU A 148 -19.82 -1.89 -12.83
CA GLU A 148 -19.36 -1.98 -14.20
C GLU A 148 -18.58 -3.27 -14.43
N ARG A 149 -18.87 -3.93 -15.55
CA ARG A 149 -18.08 -5.04 -16.07
C ARG A 149 -16.64 -4.59 -16.28
N ASP A 150 -15.68 -5.41 -15.88
CA ASP A 150 -14.27 -5.01 -15.86
C ASP A 150 -13.33 -6.22 -15.98
N GLU A 151 -12.79 -6.45 -17.18
CA GLU A 151 -11.91 -7.58 -17.47
C GLU A 151 -10.52 -7.48 -16.79
N GLN A 152 -10.12 -6.30 -16.30
CA GLN A 152 -8.85 -6.16 -15.58
C GLN A 152 -9.00 -6.29 -14.07
N ARG A 153 -10.22 -6.24 -13.52
CA ARG A 153 -10.42 -6.36 -12.08
C ARG A 153 -10.01 -7.75 -11.60
N ILE A 154 -9.39 -7.84 -10.43
CA ILE A 154 -9.02 -9.13 -9.83
C ILE A 154 -10.23 -9.99 -9.40
N PHE A 155 -11.39 -9.35 -9.24
CA PHE A 155 -12.64 -9.99 -8.88
C PHE A 155 -13.47 -10.22 -10.14
N ASP A 156 -13.94 -11.45 -10.32
CA ASP A 156 -14.78 -11.79 -11.45
C ASP A 156 -16.14 -11.09 -11.34
N ASP A 157 -16.74 -10.74 -12.47
CA ASP A 157 -18.07 -10.11 -12.53
C ASP A 157 -19.12 -10.97 -11.80
N GLU A 158 -19.02 -12.29 -11.93
CA GLU A 158 -19.92 -13.28 -11.31
C GLU A 158 -19.86 -13.24 -9.78
N GLU A 159 -18.73 -12.86 -9.18
CA GLU A 159 -18.63 -12.72 -7.71
C GLU A 159 -19.52 -11.57 -7.22
N PHE A 160 -19.62 -10.47 -7.98
CA PHE A 160 -20.51 -9.36 -7.67
C PHE A 160 -21.98 -9.69 -7.95
N GLU A 161 -22.27 -10.37 -9.05
CA GLU A 161 -23.63 -10.81 -9.38
C GLU A 161 -24.18 -11.78 -8.32
N ALA A 162 -23.34 -12.71 -7.85
CA ALA A 162 -23.71 -13.69 -6.82
C ALA A 162 -24.13 -13.06 -5.47
N VAL A 163 -23.68 -11.84 -5.17
CA VAL A 163 -24.07 -11.10 -3.97
C VAL A 163 -25.21 -10.10 -4.21
N GLY A 164 -25.80 -10.09 -5.41
CA GLY A 164 -26.96 -9.28 -5.77
C GLY A 164 -26.64 -7.92 -6.41
N ALA A 165 -25.39 -7.67 -6.79
CA ALA A 165 -25.04 -6.45 -7.52
C ALA A 165 -25.61 -6.48 -8.95
N LYS A 166 -25.96 -5.31 -9.48
CA LYS A 166 -26.39 -5.19 -10.87
C LYS A 166 -25.19 -4.92 -11.77
N LEU A 167 -24.84 -5.88 -12.61
CA LEU A 167 -23.82 -5.67 -13.64
C LEU A 167 -24.31 -4.71 -14.72
N VAL A 168 -23.47 -3.73 -15.08
CA VAL A 168 -23.74 -2.70 -16.10
C VAL A 168 -22.54 -2.55 -17.04
N PRO A 169 -22.71 -2.02 -18.27
CA PRO A 169 -21.59 -1.85 -19.20
C PRO A 169 -20.47 -0.97 -18.64
N THR A 170 -19.23 -1.29 -18.98
CA THR A 170 -18.04 -0.47 -18.70
C THR A 170 -18.23 0.96 -19.20
N GLY A 171 -17.89 1.95 -18.37
CA GLY A 171 -18.02 3.38 -18.70
C GLY A 171 -19.44 3.95 -18.60
N SER A 172 -20.44 3.15 -18.26
CA SER A 172 -21.84 3.60 -18.13
C SER A 172 -22.07 4.65 -17.05
N TRP A 173 -21.13 4.83 -16.12
CA TRP A 173 -21.18 5.86 -15.07
C TRP A 173 -21.35 7.29 -15.64
N ILE A 174 -20.83 7.57 -16.83
CA ILE A 174 -20.89 8.90 -17.47
C ILE A 174 -22.34 9.36 -17.67
N ASP A 175 -23.18 8.42 -18.13
CA ASP A 175 -24.60 8.67 -18.44
C ASP A 175 -25.54 8.28 -17.30
N ALA A 176 -25.01 7.77 -16.18
CA ALA A 176 -25.81 7.44 -15.01
C ALA A 176 -26.60 8.66 -14.51
N PRO A 177 -27.78 8.45 -13.88
CA PRO A 177 -28.52 9.50 -13.20
C PRO A 177 -27.62 10.31 -12.27
N LYS A 178 -27.82 11.64 -12.23
CA LYS A 178 -26.95 12.60 -11.52
C LYS A 178 -26.82 12.27 -10.03
N GLU A 179 -27.88 11.69 -9.48
CA GLU A 179 -28.06 11.37 -8.08
C GLU A 179 -27.17 10.21 -7.65
N HIS A 180 -26.76 9.32 -8.57
CA HIS A 180 -25.87 8.20 -8.26
C HIS A 180 -24.53 8.70 -7.71
N ILE A 181 -23.97 7.95 -6.75
CA ILE A 181 -22.60 8.19 -6.28
C ILE A 181 -21.68 7.25 -7.03
N ILE A 182 -20.72 7.82 -7.77
CA ILE A 182 -19.73 7.06 -8.53
C ILE A 182 -18.58 6.70 -7.60
N VAL A 183 -18.32 5.42 -7.43
CA VAL A 183 -17.25 4.91 -6.58
C VAL A 183 -16.18 4.31 -7.48
N GLY A 184 -14.93 4.69 -7.26
CA GLY A 184 -13.77 4.13 -7.95
C GLY A 184 -12.53 4.29 -7.08
N LEU A 185 -11.41 3.74 -7.52
CA LEU A 185 -10.16 3.80 -6.78
C LEU A 185 -9.25 4.89 -7.33
N LYS A 186 -8.89 4.86 -8.62
CA LYS A 186 -7.86 5.76 -9.17
C LYS A 186 -8.42 7.02 -9.80
N GLU A 187 -7.51 7.84 -10.29
CA GLU A 187 -7.78 9.04 -11.07
C GLU A 187 -8.57 8.70 -12.35
N LEU A 188 -9.40 9.64 -12.79
CA LEU A 188 -10.06 9.54 -14.10
C LEU A 188 -9.09 10.02 -15.18
N GLU A 189 -9.21 9.48 -16.39
CA GLU A 189 -8.53 10.06 -17.55
C GLU A 189 -8.87 11.54 -17.69
N GLU A 190 -7.84 12.35 -17.99
CA GLU A 190 -7.97 13.77 -18.26
C GLU A 190 -8.66 13.97 -19.62
N LYS A 191 -9.99 13.99 -19.58
CA LYS A 191 -10.86 14.30 -20.72
C LYS A 191 -11.57 15.63 -20.47
N ASP A 192 -11.82 16.39 -21.52
CA ASP A 192 -12.54 17.65 -21.44
C ASP A 192 -14.07 17.43 -21.45
N PHE A 193 -14.56 16.81 -20.38
CA PHE A 193 -15.98 16.77 -20.06
C PHE A 193 -16.22 17.07 -18.58
N VAL A 194 -17.37 17.67 -18.31
CA VAL A 194 -17.79 18.06 -16.96
C VAL A 194 -18.19 16.85 -16.12
N LEU A 195 -17.92 16.89 -14.82
CA LEU A 195 -18.30 15.84 -13.88
C LEU A 195 -19.49 16.30 -13.05
N LYS A 196 -20.66 15.71 -13.30
CA LYS A 196 -21.95 16.11 -12.69
C LYS A 196 -22.30 15.37 -11.40
N HIS A 197 -21.66 14.22 -11.16
CA HIS A 197 -21.97 13.32 -10.04
C HIS A 197 -21.15 13.65 -8.79
N THR A 198 -21.53 13.03 -7.69
CA THR A 198 -20.62 12.87 -6.55
C THR A 198 -19.71 11.68 -6.81
N HIS A 199 -18.40 11.87 -6.71
CA HIS A 199 -17.38 10.84 -6.88
C HIS A 199 -16.67 10.53 -5.55
N VAL A 200 -16.48 9.25 -5.27
CA VAL A 200 -15.62 8.75 -4.20
C VAL A 200 -14.43 8.03 -4.86
N GLN A 201 -13.25 8.63 -4.84
CA GLN A 201 -12.04 8.10 -5.48
C GLN A 201 -10.76 8.76 -4.93
N PHE A 202 -9.59 8.24 -5.27
CA PHE A 202 -8.35 9.02 -5.18
C PHE A 202 -8.19 9.85 -6.45
N ALA A 203 -8.28 11.17 -6.36
CA ALA A 203 -8.15 12.04 -7.53
C ALA A 203 -6.73 12.59 -7.73
N HIS A 204 -5.88 12.53 -6.69
CA HIS A 204 -4.50 13.03 -6.71
C HIS A 204 -4.40 14.49 -7.19
N CYS A 205 -5.28 15.37 -6.70
CA CYS A 205 -5.36 16.77 -7.15
C CYS A 205 -5.39 17.82 -6.02
N PHE A 206 -5.09 17.43 -4.77
CA PHE A 206 -5.11 18.34 -3.61
C PHE A 206 -3.72 18.78 -3.10
N LYS A 207 -2.64 18.22 -3.65
CA LYS A 207 -1.25 18.46 -3.24
C LYS A 207 -0.42 19.20 -4.30
N GLY A 208 -1.08 19.86 -5.27
CA GLY A 208 -0.40 20.59 -6.35
C GLY A 208 0.24 19.68 -7.39
N GLN A 209 -0.27 18.46 -7.55
CA GLN A 209 0.15 17.55 -8.62
C GLN A 209 -0.04 18.20 -9.99
N HIS A 210 0.75 17.81 -10.98
CA HIS A 210 0.62 18.33 -12.33
C HIS A 210 -0.82 18.15 -12.87
N GLY A 211 -1.41 19.22 -13.42
CA GLY A 211 -2.77 19.18 -13.99
C GLY A 211 -3.92 19.18 -12.98
N TRP A 212 -3.65 19.37 -11.67
CA TRP A 212 -4.67 19.34 -10.62
C TRP A 212 -5.84 20.31 -10.88
N GLU A 213 -5.56 21.47 -11.47
CA GLU A 213 -6.55 22.49 -11.80
C GLU A 213 -7.54 22.02 -12.89
N LYS A 214 -7.07 21.23 -13.85
CA LYS A 214 -7.91 20.63 -14.89
C LYS A 214 -8.83 19.55 -14.31
N VAL A 215 -8.32 18.76 -13.36
CA VAL A 215 -9.11 17.73 -12.68
C VAL A 215 -10.22 18.35 -11.84
N LEU A 216 -9.89 19.34 -11.00
CA LEU A 216 -10.88 19.97 -10.12
C LEU A 216 -11.93 20.81 -10.86
N SER A 217 -11.53 21.52 -11.91
CA SER A 217 -12.45 22.34 -12.69
C SER A 217 -13.54 21.54 -13.40
N ARG A 218 -13.30 20.26 -13.72
CA ARG A 218 -14.35 19.38 -14.27
C ARG A 218 -15.53 19.21 -13.30
N TYR A 219 -15.24 19.07 -12.01
CA TYR A 219 -16.28 18.94 -10.98
C TYR A 219 -17.01 20.26 -10.75
N SER A 220 -16.29 21.38 -10.60
CA SER A 220 -16.91 22.68 -10.32
C SER A 220 -17.82 23.13 -11.48
N ARG A 221 -17.35 23.01 -12.74
CA ARG A 221 -18.15 23.32 -13.94
C ARG A 221 -19.37 22.41 -14.11
N GLY A 222 -19.26 21.15 -13.69
CA GLY A 222 -20.36 20.17 -13.77
C GLY A 222 -21.36 20.22 -12.62
N GLY A 223 -21.06 20.98 -11.56
CA GLY A 223 -21.81 20.94 -10.30
C GLY A 223 -21.71 19.59 -9.59
N GLY A 224 -20.64 18.83 -9.84
CA GLY A 224 -20.31 17.59 -9.16
C GLY A 224 -19.62 17.81 -7.81
N THR A 225 -19.19 16.74 -7.18
CA THR A 225 -18.48 16.79 -5.89
C THR A 225 -17.46 15.68 -5.83
N LEU A 226 -16.24 15.98 -5.35
CA LEU A 226 -15.24 14.97 -5.07
C LEU A 226 -15.16 14.71 -3.56
N LEU A 227 -15.35 13.46 -3.17
CA LEU A 227 -15.10 12.94 -1.83
C LEU A 227 -13.82 12.10 -1.90
N ASP A 228 -12.67 12.76 -1.76
CA ASP A 228 -11.38 12.12 -2.03
C ASP A 228 -11.00 11.11 -0.93
N LEU A 229 -10.80 9.84 -1.34
CA LEU A 229 -10.46 8.71 -0.47
C LEU A 229 -9.13 8.91 0.30
N GLU A 230 -8.21 9.72 -0.24
CA GLU A 230 -6.93 10.04 0.40
C GLU A 230 -7.12 10.81 1.71
N PHE A 231 -8.15 11.65 1.79
CA PHE A 231 -8.33 12.64 2.86
C PHE A 231 -9.50 12.31 3.81
N LEU A 232 -10.09 11.12 3.69
CA LEU A 232 -11.05 10.63 4.65
C LEU A 232 -10.36 10.32 5.98
N GLU A 233 -10.68 11.11 7.00
CA GLU A 233 -10.01 11.07 8.30
C GLU A 233 -11.01 10.97 9.45
N LYS A 234 -10.64 10.21 10.48
CA LYS A 234 -11.30 10.20 11.78
C LYS A 234 -10.24 10.31 12.87
N ASN A 235 -10.34 11.33 13.72
CA ASN A 235 -9.43 11.57 14.86
C ASN A 235 -7.94 11.66 14.46
N GLY A 236 -7.58 12.43 13.42
CA GLY A 236 -6.17 12.57 13.00
C GLY A 236 -5.65 11.37 12.21
N ARG A 237 -6.50 10.39 11.86
CA ARG A 237 -6.10 9.15 11.20
C ARG A 237 -6.96 8.85 10.00
N ARG A 238 -6.28 8.53 8.89
CA ARG A 238 -6.92 8.09 7.66
C ARG A 238 -7.72 6.80 7.89
N VAL A 239 -8.97 6.80 7.41
CA VAL A 239 -9.95 5.73 7.67
C VAL A 239 -9.62 4.42 6.94
N ALA A 240 -9.20 4.51 5.69
CA ALA A 240 -8.82 3.37 4.86
C ALA A 240 -7.55 3.68 4.05
N ALA A 241 -6.60 2.76 3.99
CA ALA A 241 -5.34 2.93 3.27
C ALA A 241 -4.71 1.58 2.90
N PHE A 242 -3.91 1.56 1.84
CA PHE A 242 -3.24 0.34 1.35
C PHE A 242 -1.92 0.01 2.06
N GLY A 243 -1.60 0.68 3.17
CA GLY A 243 -0.26 0.68 3.76
C GLY A 243 0.28 -0.72 4.03
N TYR A 244 -0.51 -1.61 4.64
CA TYR A 244 -0.08 -2.98 4.95
C TYR A 244 0.42 -3.73 3.72
N TRP A 245 -0.40 -3.79 2.67
CA TRP A 245 -0.07 -4.50 1.44
C TRP A 245 1.02 -3.82 0.62
N ALA A 246 1.20 -2.50 0.75
CA ALA A 246 2.37 -1.81 0.17
C ALA A 246 3.68 -2.32 0.78
N GLY A 247 3.75 -2.40 2.12
CA GLY A 247 4.92 -2.91 2.81
C GLY A 247 5.15 -4.40 2.56
N PHE A 248 4.08 -5.19 2.56
CA PHE A 248 4.13 -6.63 2.27
C PHE A 248 4.69 -6.90 0.87
N ALA A 249 4.15 -6.25 -0.15
CA ALA A 249 4.62 -6.37 -1.53
C ALA A 249 6.05 -5.81 -1.71
N GLY A 250 6.38 -4.69 -1.07
CA GLY A 250 7.73 -4.12 -1.11
C GLY A 250 8.77 -5.07 -0.54
N ALA A 251 8.48 -5.70 0.61
CA ALA A 251 9.34 -6.73 1.20
C ALA A 251 9.45 -7.98 0.31
N ALA A 252 8.35 -8.42 -0.31
CA ALA A 252 8.36 -9.56 -1.24
C ALA A 252 9.36 -9.33 -2.38
N LEU A 253 9.22 -8.21 -3.09
CA LEU A 253 10.12 -7.85 -4.20
C LEU A 253 11.56 -7.64 -3.74
N ALA A 254 11.77 -7.06 -2.56
CA ALA A 254 13.11 -6.84 -2.03
C ALA A 254 13.85 -8.16 -1.75
N ILE A 255 13.14 -9.16 -1.20
CA ILE A 255 13.70 -10.49 -0.93
C ILE A 255 13.97 -11.24 -2.24
N GLU A 256 13.05 -11.18 -3.20
CA GLU A 256 13.24 -11.77 -4.53
C GLU A 256 14.44 -11.14 -5.25
N ASN A 257 14.57 -9.81 -5.24
CA ASN A 257 15.68 -9.10 -5.86
C ASN A 257 17.02 -9.41 -5.18
N TRP A 258 17.06 -9.48 -3.85
CA TRP A 258 18.29 -9.87 -3.12
C TRP A 258 18.75 -11.27 -3.54
N SER A 259 17.82 -12.22 -3.61
CA SER A 259 18.12 -13.57 -4.12
C SER A 259 18.58 -13.55 -5.58
N HIS A 260 17.91 -12.77 -6.43
CA HIS A 260 18.24 -12.66 -7.84
C HIS A 260 19.67 -12.13 -8.06
N GLN A 261 20.06 -11.04 -7.39
CA GLN A 261 21.41 -10.46 -7.50
C GLN A 261 22.52 -11.48 -7.16
N LEU A 262 22.28 -12.34 -6.15
CA LEU A 262 23.24 -13.36 -5.72
C LEU A 262 23.39 -14.50 -6.74
N ASN A 263 22.31 -14.86 -7.42
CA ASN A 263 22.25 -16.00 -8.33
C ASN A 263 22.51 -15.60 -9.80
N HIS A 264 22.28 -14.34 -10.16
CA HIS A 264 22.38 -13.82 -11.52
C HIS A 264 23.18 -12.51 -11.55
N PRO A 265 24.45 -12.50 -11.13
CA PRO A 265 25.25 -11.28 -11.04
C PRO A 265 25.33 -10.58 -12.40
N GLY A 266 25.05 -9.27 -12.39
CA GLY A 266 25.05 -8.43 -13.59
C GLY A 266 23.78 -8.51 -14.46
N GLN A 267 22.79 -9.34 -14.10
CA GLN A 267 21.51 -9.38 -14.79
C GLN A 267 20.48 -8.46 -14.09
N PRO A 268 19.62 -7.76 -14.84
CA PRO A 268 18.56 -6.96 -14.27
C PRO A 268 17.47 -7.87 -13.66
N PHE A 269 16.88 -7.43 -12.55
CA PHE A 269 15.74 -8.10 -11.97
C PHE A 269 14.57 -8.13 -12.98
N PRO A 270 13.96 -9.30 -13.25
CA PRO A 270 12.96 -9.44 -14.29
C PRO A 270 11.67 -8.68 -13.95
N SER A 271 10.84 -8.46 -14.98
CA SER A 271 9.48 -7.95 -14.79
C SER A 271 8.66 -8.86 -13.89
N VAL A 272 7.76 -8.27 -13.10
CA VAL A 272 6.85 -8.97 -12.20
C VAL A 272 5.39 -8.73 -12.59
N GLU A 273 4.53 -9.68 -12.26
CA GLU A 273 3.08 -9.59 -12.43
C GLU A 273 2.39 -9.68 -11.07
N SER A 274 1.11 -9.28 -11.01
CA SER A 274 0.31 -9.44 -9.80
C SER A 274 0.11 -10.91 -9.44
N TYR A 275 0.08 -11.21 -8.15
CA TYR A 275 -0.26 -12.53 -7.66
C TYR A 275 -1.78 -12.67 -7.47
N PRO A 276 -2.32 -13.89 -7.67
CA PRO A 276 -3.75 -14.13 -7.47
C PRO A 276 -4.17 -14.10 -5.99
N ASN A 277 -3.23 -14.36 -5.08
CA ASN A 277 -3.46 -14.38 -3.64
C ASN A 277 -2.14 -14.37 -2.83
N GLU A 278 -2.27 -14.16 -1.52
CA GLU A 278 -1.18 -14.16 -0.55
C GLU A 278 -0.38 -15.47 -0.54
N ASP A 279 -1.04 -16.63 -0.59
CA ASP A 279 -0.37 -17.93 -0.55
C ASP A 279 0.59 -18.12 -1.73
N ALA A 280 0.20 -17.64 -2.92
CA ALA A 280 1.02 -17.71 -4.13
C ALA A 280 2.30 -16.88 -4.00
N VAL A 281 2.19 -15.62 -3.55
CA VAL A 281 3.38 -14.75 -3.37
C VAL A 281 4.26 -15.28 -2.24
N VAL A 282 3.70 -15.71 -1.11
CA VAL A 282 4.49 -16.24 0.02
C VAL A 282 5.23 -17.50 -0.41
N THR A 283 4.59 -18.37 -1.18
CA THR A 283 5.23 -19.58 -1.73
C THR A 283 6.40 -19.22 -2.65
N ASN A 284 6.25 -18.21 -3.52
CA ASN A 284 7.32 -17.79 -4.41
C ASN A 284 8.49 -17.17 -3.64
N VAL A 285 8.20 -16.22 -2.74
CA VAL A 285 9.24 -15.54 -1.97
C VAL A 285 9.97 -16.49 -1.03
N LYS A 286 9.31 -17.50 -0.45
CA LYS A 286 9.97 -18.56 0.32
C LYS A 286 11.02 -19.30 -0.51
N LYS A 287 10.73 -19.61 -1.78
CA LYS A 287 11.69 -20.23 -2.70
C LYS A 287 12.86 -19.29 -2.97
N SER A 288 12.57 -18.03 -3.31
CA SER A 288 13.60 -17.02 -3.55
C SER A 288 14.50 -16.83 -2.33
N PHE A 289 13.92 -16.71 -1.13
CA PHE A 289 14.66 -16.64 0.13
C PHE A 289 15.57 -17.85 0.34
N ALA A 290 15.04 -19.08 0.15
CA ALA A 290 15.83 -20.30 0.31
C ALA A 290 17.04 -20.34 -0.63
N THR A 291 16.83 -20.03 -1.92
CA THR A 291 17.90 -19.98 -2.92
C THR A 291 18.94 -18.90 -2.60
N GLY A 292 18.49 -17.71 -2.17
CA GLY A 292 19.38 -16.62 -1.78
C GLY A 292 20.20 -16.96 -0.53
N LYS A 293 19.57 -17.57 0.47
CA LYS A 293 20.21 -18.06 1.69
C LYS A 293 21.28 -19.11 1.40
N GLU A 294 20.97 -20.08 0.54
CA GLU A 294 21.94 -21.10 0.11
C GLU A 294 23.13 -20.46 -0.59
N ARG A 295 22.89 -19.55 -1.54
CA ARG A 295 23.93 -18.86 -2.28
C ARG A 295 24.82 -17.95 -1.41
N ALA A 296 24.24 -17.26 -0.44
CA ALA A 296 24.97 -16.40 0.49
C ALA A 296 25.69 -17.17 1.62
N GLY A 297 25.30 -18.43 1.87
CA GLY A 297 25.78 -19.21 3.02
C GLY A 297 25.29 -18.68 4.38
N ARG A 298 24.31 -17.77 4.38
CA ARG A 298 23.73 -17.13 5.57
C ARG A 298 22.36 -16.54 5.26
N GLU A 299 21.61 -16.21 6.30
CA GLU A 299 20.38 -15.43 6.17
C GLU A 299 20.69 -13.94 5.96
N PRO A 300 19.84 -13.20 5.24
CA PRO A 300 19.95 -11.76 5.14
C PRO A 300 19.56 -11.10 6.47
N ARG A 301 20.17 -9.96 6.76
CA ARG A 301 19.69 -8.99 7.74
C ARG A 301 18.81 -7.98 7.02
N VAL A 302 17.59 -7.78 7.50
CA VAL A 302 16.64 -6.82 6.93
C VAL A 302 16.40 -5.70 7.93
N ILE A 303 16.48 -4.45 7.49
CA ILE A 303 16.08 -3.30 8.29
C ILE A 303 14.83 -2.69 7.70
N VAL A 304 13.81 -2.54 8.54
CA VAL A 304 12.53 -1.89 8.22
C VAL A 304 12.45 -0.63 9.07
N ILE A 305 12.46 0.55 8.43
CA ILE A 305 12.29 1.84 9.12
C ILE A 305 10.84 2.28 8.96
N GLY A 306 10.17 2.61 10.07
CA GLY A 306 8.72 2.81 10.14
C GLY A 306 7.95 1.53 10.48
N ALA A 307 8.58 0.62 11.24
CA ALA A 307 8.11 -0.73 11.52
C ALA A 307 6.79 -0.79 12.31
N LEU A 308 6.43 0.24 13.08
CA LEU A 308 5.19 0.26 13.88
C LEU A 308 3.95 0.70 13.08
N GLY A 309 4.17 1.36 11.93
CA GLY A 309 3.11 1.77 11.01
C GLY A 309 2.46 0.58 10.28
N ARG A 310 1.32 0.83 9.60
CA ARG A 310 0.65 -0.21 8.78
C ARG A 310 1.60 -0.82 7.75
N CYS A 311 2.37 0.03 7.07
CA CYS A 311 3.35 -0.37 6.06
C CYS A 311 4.48 -1.22 6.64
N GLY A 312 5.15 -0.73 7.69
CA GLY A 312 6.20 -1.50 8.35
C GLY A 312 5.74 -2.86 8.87
N LYS A 313 4.53 -2.95 9.44
CA LYS A 313 3.93 -4.22 9.86
C LYS A 313 3.78 -5.21 8.71
N GLY A 314 3.30 -4.76 7.54
CA GLY A 314 3.20 -5.62 6.36
C GLY A 314 4.56 -6.08 5.84
N ALA A 315 5.55 -5.20 5.83
CA ALA A 315 6.92 -5.56 5.44
C ALA A 315 7.54 -6.60 6.38
N VAL A 316 7.37 -6.42 7.70
CA VAL A 316 7.84 -7.37 8.72
C VAL A 316 7.11 -8.71 8.59
N ASP A 317 5.79 -8.72 8.41
CA ASP A 317 5.01 -9.95 8.26
C ASP A 317 5.46 -10.75 7.03
N MET A 318 5.68 -10.10 5.89
CA MET A 318 6.23 -10.75 4.70
C MET A 318 7.62 -11.35 4.98
N CYS A 319 8.52 -10.62 5.66
CA CYS A 319 9.84 -11.16 6.00
C CYS A 319 9.74 -12.43 6.87
N VAL A 320 8.87 -12.41 7.88
CA VAL A 320 8.61 -13.57 8.75
C VAL A 320 8.00 -14.72 7.95
N LYS A 321 6.98 -14.45 7.12
CA LYS A 321 6.34 -15.45 6.27
C LYS A 321 7.29 -16.03 5.22
N ALA A 322 8.24 -15.27 4.70
CA ALA A 322 9.29 -15.77 3.83
C ALA A 322 10.24 -16.77 4.54
N GLY A 323 10.30 -16.73 5.88
CA GLY A 323 11.16 -17.57 6.70
C GLY A 323 12.41 -16.88 7.24
N ILE A 324 12.51 -15.55 7.13
CA ILE A 324 13.60 -14.78 7.73
C ILE A 324 13.39 -14.76 9.26
N PRO A 325 14.36 -15.21 10.07
CA PRO A 325 14.20 -15.20 11.52
C PRO A 325 14.02 -13.79 12.05
N GLU A 326 13.14 -13.62 13.04
CA GLU A 326 12.87 -12.30 13.62
C GLU A 326 14.13 -11.62 14.18
N SER A 327 15.11 -12.39 14.64
CA SER A 327 16.42 -11.87 15.10
C SER A 327 17.22 -11.15 14.00
N ASN A 328 16.90 -11.41 12.73
CA ASN A 328 17.54 -10.77 11.58
C ASN A 328 16.73 -9.58 11.04
N ILE A 329 15.57 -9.27 11.63
CA ILE A 329 14.69 -8.16 11.20
C ILE A 329 14.83 -7.02 12.20
N LEU A 330 15.53 -5.96 11.81
CA LEU A 330 15.60 -4.72 12.56
C LEU A 330 14.32 -3.92 12.33
N LYS A 331 13.48 -3.85 13.37
CA LYS A 331 12.20 -3.14 13.37
C LYS A 331 12.40 -1.74 13.96
N TRP A 332 12.80 -0.79 13.13
CA TRP A 332 13.11 0.58 13.54
C TRP A 332 11.92 1.52 13.37
N ASP A 333 11.79 2.50 14.26
CA ASP A 333 10.77 3.54 14.20
C ASP A 333 11.33 4.87 14.75
N MET A 334 10.45 5.77 15.19
CA MET A 334 10.81 7.11 15.67
C MET A 334 11.90 7.10 16.75
N ALA A 335 11.91 6.11 17.65
CA ALA A 335 12.89 6.05 18.74
C ALA A 335 14.32 5.86 18.20
N GLU A 336 14.51 4.98 17.22
CA GLU A 336 15.81 4.70 16.62
C GLU A 336 16.24 5.75 15.61
N THR A 337 15.28 6.39 14.93
CA THR A 337 15.57 7.43 13.93
C THR A 337 15.78 8.83 14.53
N ALA A 338 15.35 9.07 15.77
CA ALA A 338 15.43 10.38 16.45
C ALA A 338 16.83 11.02 16.47
N PRO A 339 17.95 10.28 16.62
CA PRO A 339 19.30 10.87 16.56
C PRO A 339 19.66 11.51 15.22
N GLY A 340 18.94 11.19 14.14
CA GLY A 340 19.23 11.64 12.78
C GLY A 340 20.23 10.74 12.05
N GLY A 341 20.03 10.58 10.74
CA GLY A 341 20.92 9.78 9.88
C GLY A 341 22.19 10.52 9.44
N PRO A 342 23.04 9.87 8.62
CA PRO A 342 22.84 8.54 8.05
C PRO A 342 23.07 7.41 9.07
N PHE A 343 22.37 6.29 8.89
CA PHE A 343 22.41 5.16 9.82
C PHE A 343 23.33 4.05 9.32
N LYS A 344 24.31 3.65 10.15
CA LYS A 344 25.21 2.54 9.80
C LYS A 344 24.45 1.22 9.67
N GLU A 345 23.38 1.04 10.43
CA GLU A 345 22.55 -0.17 10.44
C GLU A 345 21.86 -0.39 9.10
N VAL A 346 21.65 0.67 8.31
CA VAL A 346 21.16 0.58 6.94
C VAL A 346 22.22 -0.09 6.04
N VAL A 347 23.46 0.38 6.06
CA VAL A 347 24.54 -0.17 5.20
C VAL A 347 25.09 -1.53 5.67
N GLU A 348 24.93 -1.85 6.96
CA GLU A 348 25.27 -3.15 7.55
C GLU A 348 24.19 -4.23 7.34
N SER A 349 22.99 -3.87 6.90
CA SER A 349 21.92 -4.80 6.54
C SER A 349 22.03 -5.20 5.07
N ASP A 350 21.46 -6.32 4.66
CA ASP A 350 21.43 -6.77 3.25
C ASP A 350 20.33 -6.09 2.47
N ILE A 351 19.19 -5.87 3.15
CA ILE A 351 17.97 -5.30 2.59
C ILE A 351 17.50 -4.16 3.49
N PHE A 352 17.22 -3.00 2.90
CA PHE A 352 16.60 -1.86 3.58
C PHE A 352 15.21 -1.60 3.00
N ILE A 353 14.19 -1.56 3.86
CA ILE A 353 12.81 -1.22 3.50
C ILE A 353 12.41 0.07 4.22
N ASN A 354 12.19 1.16 3.47
CA ASN A 354 11.68 2.41 4.01
C ASN A 354 10.14 2.43 3.99
N CYS A 355 9.52 2.64 5.14
CA CYS A 355 8.08 2.78 5.32
C CYS A 355 7.68 4.16 5.87
N ILE A 356 8.59 5.14 5.84
CA ILE A 356 8.34 6.51 6.32
C ILE A 356 8.26 7.47 5.14
N TYR A 357 7.09 8.11 5.01
CA TYR A 357 6.89 9.31 4.20
C TYR A 357 7.09 10.57 5.05
N LEU A 358 7.86 11.53 4.55
CA LEU A 358 8.20 12.74 5.30
C LEU A 358 7.47 13.97 4.78
N SER A 359 6.98 14.77 5.72
CA SER A 359 6.41 16.10 5.48
C SER A 359 7.35 17.24 5.88
N SER A 360 8.53 16.93 6.42
CA SER A 360 9.56 17.90 6.79
C SER A 360 10.96 17.34 6.50
N LYS A 361 11.91 18.24 6.25
CA LYS A 361 13.29 17.84 5.94
C LYS A 361 13.99 17.30 7.18
N ILE A 362 14.54 16.10 7.08
CA ILE A 362 15.41 15.50 8.09
C ILE A 362 16.76 15.10 7.47
N ALA A 363 17.72 14.68 8.29
CA ALA A 363 18.95 14.09 7.80
C ALA A 363 18.65 12.74 7.09
N PRO A 364 19.23 12.48 5.90
CA PRO A 364 18.92 11.28 5.13
C PRO A 364 19.31 10.01 5.89
N PHE A 365 18.53 8.95 5.75
CA PHE A 365 18.80 7.64 6.35
C PHE A 365 20.02 6.96 5.73
N VAL A 366 20.24 7.21 4.44
CA VAL A 366 21.35 6.69 3.63
C VAL A 366 21.76 7.71 2.57
N THR A 367 23.04 7.76 2.24
CA THR A 367 23.60 8.63 1.20
C THR A 367 24.50 7.83 0.25
N ILE A 368 24.78 8.39 -0.94
CA ILE A 368 25.75 7.82 -1.88
C ILE A 368 27.10 7.55 -1.20
N ASP A 369 27.57 8.45 -0.33
CA ASP A 369 28.84 8.28 0.38
C ASP A 369 28.80 7.12 1.38
N THR A 370 27.69 6.95 2.12
CA THR A 370 27.54 5.79 3.00
C THR A 370 27.48 4.47 2.21
N LEU A 371 26.92 4.49 0.99
CA LEU A 371 26.89 3.32 0.11
C LEU A 371 28.26 2.97 -0.50
N LYS A 372 29.23 3.89 -0.49
CA LYS A 372 30.61 3.61 -0.93
C LYS A 372 31.47 2.96 0.16
N ASN A 373 30.90 2.68 1.34
CA ASN A 373 31.61 1.96 2.39
C ASN A 373 32.08 0.57 1.88
N PRO A 374 33.40 0.25 1.92
CA PRO A 374 33.91 -1.03 1.44
C PRO A 374 33.42 -2.24 2.26
N GLU A 375 32.92 -2.03 3.48
CA GLU A 375 32.34 -3.06 4.33
C GLU A 375 30.80 -3.17 4.19
N ARG A 376 30.19 -2.44 3.25
CA ARG A 376 28.74 -2.46 3.02
C ARG A 376 28.26 -3.88 2.68
N LYS A 377 27.14 -4.27 3.28
CA LYS A 377 26.38 -5.48 2.94
C LYS A 377 25.12 -5.19 2.12
N LEU A 378 24.58 -3.98 2.27
CA LEU A 378 23.33 -3.56 1.62
C LEU A 378 23.42 -3.69 0.10
N SER A 379 22.52 -4.47 -0.49
CA SER A 379 22.44 -4.63 -1.95
C SER A 379 21.07 -4.28 -2.52
N VAL A 380 20.03 -4.24 -1.68
CA VAL A 380 18.67 -3.89 -2.08
C VAL A 380 18.06 -2.86 -1.14
N ILE A 381 17.49 -1.80 -1.73
CA ILE A 381 16.66 -0.81 -1.06
C ILE A 381 15.26 -0.90 -1.67
N CYS A 382 14.23 -1.05 -0.84
CA CYS A 382 12.84 -0.84 -1.24
C CYS A 382 12.31 0.39 -0.52
N ASP A 383 12.11 1.47 -1.26
CA ASP A 383 11.48 2.67 -0.74
C ASP A 383 9.98 2.61 -1.01
N VAL A 384 9.21 2.06 -0.06
CA VAL A 384 7.75 1.94 -0.17
C VAL A 384 7.08 3.32 -0.12
N SER A 385 7.78 4.31 0.42
CA SER A 385 7.32 5.70 0.50
C SER A 385 7.85 6.55 -0.66
N ALA A 386 8.34 5.91 -1.72
CA ALA A 386 8.89 6.57 -2.90
C ALA A 386 7.91 7.57 -3.49
N ASP A 387 8.39 8.80 -3.64
CA ASP A 387 7.72 9.88 -4.35
C ASP A 387 8.81 10.69 -5.06
N SER A 388 8.92 10.51 -6.37
CA SER A 388 9.93 11.19 -7.19
C SER A 388 9.73 12.70 -7.26
N THR A 389 8.57 13.20 -6.83
CA THR A 389 8.27 14.63 -6.73
C THR A 389 8.60 15.22 -5.35
N ASN A 390 8.88 14.40 -4.35
CA ASN A 390 9.16 14.84 -2.98
C ASN A 390 10.66 15.10 -2.75
N PRO A 391 11.11 16.37 -2.66
CA PRO A 391 12.51 16.70 -2.39
C PRO A 391 12.97 16.37 -0.96
N LEU A 392 12.04 15.91 -0.11
CA LEU A 392 12.26 15.58 1.30
C LEU A 392 12.54 14.10 1.53
N THR A 393 12.70 13.28 0.48
CA THR A 393 12.97 11.85 0.65
C THR A 393 14.18 11.61 1.58
N PRO A 394 14.05 10.72 2.58
CA PRO A 394 15.18 10.36 3.42
C PRO A 394 16.13 9.37 2.73
N VAL A 395 15.85 8.97 1.49
CA VAL A 395 16.62 8.00 0.70
C VAL A 395 17.09 8.64 -0.62
N PRO A 396 17.92 9.72 -0.59
CA PRO A 396 18.31 10.48 -1.78
C PRO A 396 19.42 9.78 -2.60
N VAL A 397 19.15 8.57 -3.09
CA VAL A 397 20.11 7.74 -3.86
C VAL A 397 19.56 7.30 -5.22
N TYR A 398 18.37 7.74 -5.59
CA TYR A 398 17.69 7.45 -6.85
C TYR A 398 16.81 8.64 -7.27
N ASP A 399 16.45 8.71 -8.56
CA ASP A 399 15.72 9.82 -9.18
C ASP A 399 14.55 9.38 -10.09
N ILE A 400 14.18 8.09 -10.06
CA ILE A 400 13.14 7.50 -10.90
C ILE A 400 12.13 6.68 -10.09
N THR A 401 10.88 6.66 -10.53
CA THR A 401 9.84 5.72 -10.08
C THR A 401 9.90 4.46 -10.95
N THR A 402 10.30 3.33 -10.39
CA THR A 402 10.31 2.02 -11.09
C THR A 402 8.90 1.48 -11.32
N THR A 403 8.75 0.46 -12.17
CA THR A 403 7.43 -0.12 -12.51
C THR A 403 7.46 -1.64 -12.38
N PHE A 404 6.32 -2.33 -12.40
CA PHE A 404 6.33 -3.80 -12.45
C PHE A 404 7.02 -4.39 -13.70
N LYS A 405 7.09 -3.64 -14.79
CA LYS A 405 7.86 -4.04 -15.98
C LYS A 405 9.37 -3.94 -15.75
N ASP A 406 9.80 -2.87 -15.10
CA ASP A 406 11.20 -2.57 -14.80
C ASP A 406 11.33 -2.28 -13.28
N PRO A 407 11.34 -3.32 -12.40
CA PRO A 407 11.07 -3.13 -10.97
C PRO A 407 12.21 -2.55 -10.16
N THR A 408 13.40 -2.45 -10.75
CA THR A 408 14.60 -1.99 -10.05
C THR A 408 15.38 -0.99 -10.89
N VAL A 409 16.08 -0.09 -10.20
CA VAL A 409 17.09 0.78 -10.78
C VAL A 409 18.38 0.66 -9.98
N ALA A 410 19.53 0.68 -10.65
CA ALA A 410 20.83 0.69 -9.96
C ALA A 410 21.17 2.09 -9.44
N VAL A 411 21.75 2.16 -8.24
CA VAL A 411 22.32 3.41 -7.70
C VAL A 411 23.57 3.79 -8.51
N LYS A 412 23.57 4.99 -9.08
CA LYS A 412 24.68 5.48 -9.93
C LYS A 412 25.95 5.71 -9.10
N GLY A 413 27.09 5.22 -9.58
CA GLY A 413 28.42 5.52 -9.00
C GLY A 413 28.74 4.80 -7.69
N VAL A 414 28.11 3.65 -7.43
CA VAL A 414 28.30 2.81 -6.23
C VAL A 414 28.66 1.38 -6.66
N GLU A 415 29.72 0.83 -6.07
CA GLU A 415 30.17 -0.55 -6.26
C GLU A 415 30.44 -1.24 -4.91
N PRO A 416 30.11 -2.55 -4.73
CA PRO A 416 29.28 -3.39 -5.60
C PRO A 416 27.86 -2.81 -5.84
N PRO A 417 27.09 -3.22 -6.87
CA PRO A 417 25.82 -2.56 -7.19
C PRO A 417 24.80 -2.59 -6.04
N VAL A 418 24.03 -1.51 -5.91
CA VAL A 418 22.83 -1.43 -5.06
C VAL A 418 21.63 -1.21 -5.97
N SER A 419 20.60 -2.03 -5.82
CA SER A 419 19.34 -1.88 -6.54
C SER A 419 18.30 -1.21 -5.66
N VAL A 420 17.52 -0.29 -6.24
CA VAL A 420 16.41 0.40 -5.60
C VAL A 420 15.10 -0.03 -6.26
N ILE A 421 14.10 -0.36 -5.45
CA ILE A 421 12.69 -0.53 -5.82
C ILE A 421 11.96 0.71 -5.33
N SER A 422 11.35 1.46 -6.24
CA SER A 422 10.62 2.72 -6.02
C SER A 422 9.25 2.72 -6.69
N ILE A 423 8.59 1.55 -6.76
CA ILE A 423 7.24 1.39 -7.33
C ILE A 423 6.23 2.10 -6.42
N ASP A 424 5.43 3.02 -6.97
CA ASP A 424 4.47 3.85 -6.22
C ASP A 424 3.07 3.21 -6.04
N HIS A 425 2.87 2.01 -6.60
CA HIS A 425 1.62 1.24 -6.54
C HIS A 425 1.85 -0.22 -6.13
N LEU A 426 2.79 -0.47 -5.20
CA LEU A 426 3.11 -1.79 -4.65
C LEU A 426 1.89 -2.66 -4.23
N PRO A 427 0.80 -2.12 -3.65
CA PRO A 427 -0.37 -2.94 -3.32
C PRO A 427 -1.01 -3.67 -4.52
N SER A 428 -0.78 -3.18 -5.74
CA SER A 428 -1.25 -3.84 -6.97
C SER A 428 -0.54 -5.18 -7.24
N LEU A 429 0.51 -5.53 -6.50
CA LEU A 429 1.11 -6.86 -6.52
C LEU A 429 0.18 -7.93 -5.90
N LEU A 430 -0.68 -7.53 -4.95
CA LEU A 430 -1.68 -8.38 -4.29
C LEU A 430 -3.06 -7.69 -4.31
N PRO A 431 -3.66 -7.56 -5.51
CA PRO A 431 -4.79 -6.68 -5.70
C PRO A 431 -6.05 -7.16 -4.96
N ARG A 432 -6.24 -8.47 -4.79
CA ARG A 432 -7.41 -9.03 -4.09
C ARG A 432 -7.40 -8.66 -2.62
N GLU A 433 -6.36 -9.04 -1.89
CA GLU A 433 -6.24 -8.78 -0.46
C GLU A 433 -6.10 -7.28 -0.14
N ALA A 434 -5.39 -6.53 -0.99
CA ALA A 434 -5.31 -5.08 -0.89
C ALA A 434 -6.69 -4.43 -0.99
N SER A 435 -7.52 -4.89 -1.93
CA SER A 435 -8.89 -4.40 -2.11
C SER A 435 -9.79 -4.81 -0.96
N ASP A 436 -9.75 -6.07 -0.52
CA ASP A 436 -10.59 -6.55 0.58
C ASP A 436 -10.26 -5.80 1.87
N THR A 437 -8.98 -5.62 2.20
CA THR A 437 -8.58 -4.89 3.40
C THR A 437 -9.01 -3.43 3.33
N PHE A 438 -8.74 -2.76 2.19
CA PHE A 438 -9.12 -1.36 1.99
C PHE A 438 -10.63 -1.15 2.06
N SER A 439 -11.39 -2.00 1.37
CA SER A 439 -12.84 -1.88 1.29
C SER A 439 -13.49 -2.17 2.65
N ASN A 440 -12.98 -3.14 3.41
CA ASN A 440 -13.47 -3.43 4.76
C ASN A 440 -13.18 -2.28 5.75
N ASP A 441 -11.99 -1.66 5.67
CA ASP A 441 -11.68 -0.47 6.48
C ASP A 441 -12.61 0.72 6.12
N LEU A 442 -13.00 0.83 4.85
CA LEU A 442 -13.89 1.87 4.35
C LEU A 442 -15.38 1.60 4.62
N LEU A 443 -15.77 0.33 4.77
CA LEU A 443 -17.16 -0.12 4.88
C LEU A 443 -18.00 0.63 5.94
N PRO A 444 -17.50 0.91 7.17
CA PRO A 444 -18.28 1.67 8.15
C PRO A 444 -18.74 3.04 7.65
N PHE A 445 -17.97 3.66 6.74
CA PHE A 445 -18.28 4.96 6.15
C PHE A 445 -19.10 4.79 4.87
N LEU A 446 -18.88 3.74 4.08
CA LEU A 446 -19.75 3.44 2.93
C LEU A 446 -21.20 3.21 3.37
N LEU A 447 -21.42 2.59 4.53
CA LEU A 447 -22.74 2.36 5.09
C LEU A 447 -23.50 3.66 5.42
N THR A 448 -22.80 4.78 5.68
CA THR A 448 -23.40 6.10 5.94
C THR A 448 -23.54 6.96 4.68
N LEU A 449 -23.05 6.49 3.53
CA LEU A 449 -22.91 7.28 2.30
C LEU A 449 -24.26 7.76 1.71
N LYS A 450 -25.38 7.07 1.97
CA LYS A 450 -26.73 7.51 1.57
C LYS A 450 -27.16 8.84 2.18
N ASP A 451 -26.59 9.20 3.33
CA ASP A 451 -26.80 10.47 4.02
C ASP A 451 -25.45 11.10 4.39
N TRP A 452 -24.51 11.05 3.44
CA TRP A 452 -23.11 11.38 3.70
C TRP A 452 -22.88 12.80 4.24
N ARG A 453 -23.76 13.76 3.92
CA ARG A 453 -23.63 15.13 4.46
C ARG A 453 -23.85 15.22 5.98
N SER A 454 -24.54 14.24 6.55
CA SER A 454 -24.73 14.12 8.00
C SER A 454 -23.57 13.40 8.69
N ASP A 455 -22.73 12.68 7.94
CA ASP A 455 -21.54 12.01 8.46
C ASP A 455 -20.36 13.00 8.51
N PRO A 456 -19.72 13.21 9.68
CA PRO A 456 -18.63 14.18 9.81
C PRO A 456 -17.42 13.90 8.92
N VAL A 457 -17.14 12.64 8.57
CA VAL A 457 -16.00 12.26 7.73
C VAL A 457 -16.27 12.67 6.28
N TRP A 458 -17.45 12.34 5.76
CA TRP A 458 -17.83 12.72 4.40
C TRP A 458 -18.09 14.23 4.25
N ALA A 459 -18.73 14.85 5.25
CA ALA A 459 -18.89 16.30 5.28
C ALA A 459 -17.54 17.03 5.32
N GLY A 460 -16.57 16.50 6.07
CA GLY A 460 -15.19 16.98 6.07
C GLY A 460 -14.53 16.89 4.69
N ALA A 461 -14.76 15.79 3.96
CA ALA A 461 -14.25 15.61 2.61
C ALA A 461 -14.84 16.62 1.61
N GLU A 462 -16.15 16.88 1.66
CA GLU A 462 -16.79 17.91 0.83
C GLU A 462 -16.29 19.31 1.18
N LYS A 463 -16.09 19.61 2.47
CA LYS A 463 -15.50 20.86 2.91
C LYS A 463 -14.12 21.06 2.30
N LEU A 464 -13.23 20.06 2.40
CA LEU A 464 -11.89 20.13 1.81
C LEU A 464 -11.96 20.28 0.28
N TYR A 465 -12.86 19.57 -0.40
CA TYR A 465 -13.08 19.74 -1.83
C TYR A 465 -13.46 21.19 -2.18
N LYS A 466 -14.41 21.80 -1.46
CA LYS A 466 -14.81 23.20 -1.68
C LYS A 466 -13.66 24.18 -1.43
N GLU A 467 -12.87 23.95 -0.38
CA GLU A 467 -11.66 24.74 -0.09
C GLU A 467 -10.65 24.65 -1.25
N LYS A 468 -10.46 23.47 -1.82
CA LYS A 468 -9.53 23.25 -2.95
C LYS A 468 -10.05 23.85 -4.25
N VAL A 469 -11.35 23.75 -4.53
CA VAL A 469 -11.98 24.43 -5.67
C VAL A 469 -11.82 25.95 -5.58
N ALA A 470 -11.91 26.53 -4.39
CA ALA A 470 -11.70 27.97 -4.19
C ALA A 470 -10.26 28.43 -4.49
N THR A 471 -9.31 27.51 -4.63
CA THR A 471 -7.92 27.80 -5.03
C THR A 471 -7.68 27.71 -6.55
N LEU A 472 -8.69 27.34 -7.34
CA LEU A 472 -8.55 27.27 -8.80
C LEU A 472 -8.15 28.63 -9.40
N PRO A 473 -7.19 28.66 -10.34
CA PRO A 473 -6.92 29.87 -11.13
C PRO A 473 -8.17 30.35 -11.86
N ALA A 474 -8.25 31.65 -12.13
CA ALA A 474 -9.44 32.28 -12.71
C ALA A 474 -9.84 31.66 -14.06
N GLU A 475 -8.87 31.24 -14.87
CA GLU A 475 -9.14 30.58 -16.16
C GLU A 475 -9.82 29.20 -16.04
N TYR A 476 -9.83 28.59 -14.85
CA TYR A 476 -10.44 27.28 -14.57
C TYR A 476 -11.70 27.38 -13.69
N ALA A 477 -12.09 28.58 -13.28
CA ALA A 477 -13.19 28.81 -12.33
C ALA A 477 -14.59 28.93 -12.99
N SER A 478 -14.66 29.00 -14.33
CA SER A 478 -15.89 29.24 -15.11
C SER A 478 -16.42 28.00 -15.82
#